data_AF-A0A660MSJ4-F1
#
_entry.id   AF-A0A660MSJ4-F1
#
_cell.length_a   1.000
_cell.length_b   1.000
_cell.length_c   1.000
_cell.angle_alpha   90.00
_cell.angle_beta   90.00
_cell.angle_gamma   90.00
#
_symmetry.space_group_name_H-M   'P 1'
#
loop_
_entity.id
_entity.type
_entity.pdbx_description
1 polymer ?
#
loop_
_entity_poly.entity_id
_entity_poly.type
_entity_poly.pdbx_seq_one_letter_code
_entity_poly.pdbx_strand_id
1 'polypeptide(L)'
;MLKFTKKAFTLVELIIVVTIIAILATIGFISYSGYSENLKDTVRKTDVKTISKALEFKLSKGLLLPAPDNISGEITEKGVKFKIGELGDQSHTELASDLAQLPIDPVDKTHYKYAISENGRYYIVVATLNNGQEYKYSNLVLADNSSKNNGENKQNGKQENPQNKQETPKNPENEEDEGIFTYDEFDKKIVITGFKPGKARKEITIPKKIKQKDVLEIGNDAFHPYDIEKVDAPSVEVIGNQAFKFGKLKEIKFPNVKFIGNETFRNNPGLTKIDFPSVEYIGNNAFSDIGLVTELNIPNVKTIGDSAFLSTSLNKRSKLKLEKVESIGIRAFDGMNLEEIDLPKVKTIGDSAFANNGLKKVNLPEVVSIGNDAFYGDNVKEVKMQKVKTIGKTAFYYNKIEKLELPEVTDIGENAFGYNALEEIKLKNVINIGDAAFLGNSLKEIYLPKVKNVGENTFNGNLLKKIELPEVKFIGKRAFAMNFGNGITDIKFPKVEIISEEAFGDNNVGPKKLTLPSSLKKIEVNAFSNTLVEEIDNKSNLTEAEIKPAFGPDMYNKYTGKK
;
A
#
# COMPACT_ATOMS: atom_id res chain seq x y z
N MET A 1 -3.95 94.52 20.93
CA MET A 1 -2.97 93.72 20.17
C MET A 1 -1.91 93.21 21.14
N LEU A 2 -1.87 91.92 21.44
CA LEU A 2 -0.75 91.30 22.17
C LEU A 2 0.30 90.81 21.16
N LYS A 3 1.52 91.37 21.22
CA LYS A 3 2.68 90.93 20.43
C LYS A 3 3.33 89.72 21.12
N PHE A 4 3.26 88.55 20.50
CA PHE A 4 4.07 87.39 20.87
C PHE A 4 5.44 87.47 20.19
N THR A 5 6.50 87.60 20.98
CA THR A 5 7.89 87.43 20.52
C THR A 5 8.17 85.93 20.32
N LYS A 6 8.19 85.46 19.07
CA LYS A 6 8.65 84.11 18.75
C LYS A 6 10.17 84.04 18.94
N LYS A 7 10.63 83.33 19.98
CA LYS A 7 12.02 82.85 20.04
C LYS A 7 12.16 81.74 19.00
N ALA A 8 12.81 82.03 17.88
CA ALA A 8 13.17 81.02 16.89
C ALA A 8 14.49 80.37 17.31
N PHE A 9 14.60 79.04 17.14
CA PHE A 9 15.84 78.30 17.38
C PHE A 9 16.96 78.84 16.49
N THR A 10 18.16 78.97 17.06
CA THR A 10 19.34 79.36 16.30
C THR A 10 19.76 78.23 15.37
N LEU A 11 20.40 78.57 14.25
CA LEU A 11 20.89 77.58 13.27
C LEU A 11 21.82 76.54 13.92
N VAL A 12 22.59 76.98 14.92
CA VAL A 12 23.52 76.13 15.69
C VAL A 12 22.77 75.10 16.53
N GLU A 13 21.70 75.51 17.23
CA GLU A 13 20.87 74.58 18.03
C GLU A 13 20.19 73.52 17.14
N LEU A 14 19.74 73.90 15.94
CA LEU A 14 19.14 72.96 15.00
C LEU A 14 20.13 71.89 14.53
N ILE A 15 21.37 72.29 14.21
CA ILE A 15 22.41 71.35 13.77
C ILE A 15 22.78 70.37 14.89
N ILE A 16 22.89 70.85 16.14
CA ILE A 16 23.18 69.99 17.29
C ILE A 16 22.09 68.93 17.48
N VAL A 17 20.81 69.33 17.41
CA VAL A 17 19.68 68.41 17.58
C VAL A 17 19.66 67.35 16.47
N VAL A 18 19.83 67.75 15.21
CA VAL A 18 19.85 66.80 14.08
C VAL A 18 21.03 65.83 14.20
N THR A 19 22.18 66.30 14.65
CA THR A 19 23.37 65.45 14.84
C THR A 19 23.17 64.43 15.96
N ILE A 20 22.59 64.84 17.09
CA ILE A 20 22.27 63.92 18.20
C ILE A 20 21.25 62.87 17.77
N ILE A 21 20.19 63.28 17.03
CA ILE A 21 19.19 62.34 16.52
C ILE A 21 19.83 61.35 15.54
N ALA A 22 20.73 61.78 14.67
CA ALA A 22 21.42 60.90 13.73
C ALA A 22 22.30 59.85 14.44
N ILE A 23 23.00 60.24 15.51
CA ILE A 23 23.81 59.33 16.34
C ILE A 23 22.92 58.35 17.11
N LEU A 24 21.83 58.83 17.72
CA LEU A 24 20.89 57.97 18.45
C LEU A 24 20.16 57.00 17.51
N ALA A 25 19.81 57.43 16.30
CA ALA A 25 19.18 56.59 15.29
C ALA A 25 20.13 55.48 14.81
N THR A 26 21.42 55.77 14.63
CA THR A 26 22.41 54.76 14.24
C THR A 26 22.65 53.74 15.35
N ILE A 27 22.80 54.16 16.61
CA ILE A 27 22.94 53.26 17.76
C ILE A 27 21.67 52.43 17.97
N GLY A 28 20.49 53.06 17.89
CA GLY A 28 19.20 52.38 18.01
C GLY A 28 18.97 51.35 16.90
N PHE A 29 19.38 51.65 15.67
CA PHE A 29 19.30 50.72 14.55
C PHE A 29 20.20 49.49 14.72
N ILE A 30 21.46 49.69 15.16
CA ILE A 30 22.41 48.59 15.44
C ILE A 30 21.92 47.70 16.59
N SER A 31 21.32 48.30 17.64
CA SER A 31 20.75 47.54 18.75
C SER A 31 19.51 46.74 18.35
N TYR A 32 18.65 47.31 17.51
CA TYR A 32 17.45 46.64 17.01
C TYR A 32 17.77 45.52 16.01
N SER A 33 18.77 45.70 15.14
CA SER A 33 19.20 44.67 14.18
C SER A 33 19.78 43.43 14.90
N GLY A 34 20.61 43.62 15.94
CA GLY A 34 21.14 42.52 16.75
C GLY A 34 20.09 41.78 17.59
N TYR A 35 19.02 42.45 18.03
CA TYR A 35 17.91 41.81 18.74
C TYR A 35 17.05 40.95 17.79
N SER A 36 16.82 41.42 16.57
CA SER A 36 16.09 40.66 15.54
C SER A 36 16.82 39.38 15.09
N GLU A 37 18.16 39.41 15.02
CA GLU A 37 18.97 38.25 14.64
C GLU A 37 18.93 37.12 15.69
N ASN A 38 19.01 37.47 16.98
CA ASN A 38 18.93 36.50 18.08
C ASN A 38 17.53 35.83 18.16
N LEU A 39 16.47 36.55 17.80
CA LEU A 39 15.12 36.00 17.74
C LEU A 39 14.97 34.97 16.61
N LYS A 40 15.58 35.21 15.44
CA LYS A 40 15.56 34.26 14.31
C LYS A 40 16.25 32.94 14.66
N ASP A 41 17.42 33.01 15.30
CA ASP A 41 18.11 31.80 15.76
C ASP A 41 17.36 31.06 16.90
N THR A 42 16.62 31.80 17.72
CA THR A 42 15.72 31.19 18.73
C THR A 42 14.56 30.44 18.07
N VAL A 43 13.99 30.99 17.00
CA VAL A 43 12.95 30.31 16.20
C VAL A 43 13.51 29.02 15.59
N ARG A 44 14.66 29.08 14.91
CA ARG A 44 15.32 27.90 14.33
C ARG A 44 15.56 26.79 15.35
N LYS A 45 16.10 27.12 16.52
CA LYS A 45 16.33 26.16 17.61
C LYS A 45 15.01 25.53 18.11
N THR A 46 13.93 26.31 18.12
CA THR A 46 12.60 25.85 18.53
C THR A 46 11.97 24.94 17.47
N ASP A 47 12.15 25.27 16.20
CA ASP A 47 11.67 24.48 15.07
C ASP A 47 12.35 23.12 15.02
N VAL A 48 13.68 23.08 15.11
CA VAL A 48 14.45 21.83 15.20
C VAL A 48 13.91 20.96 16.34
N LYS A 49 13.67 21.51 17.53
CA LYS A 49 13.10 20.74 18.65
C LYS A 49 11.67 20.26 18.38
N THR A 50 10.86 21.04 17.68
CA THR A 50 9.47 20.70 17.37
C THR A 50 9.41 19.56 16.35
N ILE A 51 10.23 19.66 15.30
CA ILE A 51 10.43 18.59 14.31
C ILE A 51 10.92 17.33 15.02
N SER A 52 11.98 17.44 15.83
CA SER A 52 12.53 16.32 16.59
C SER A 52 11.49 15.62 17.46
N LYS A 53 10.63 16.38 18.16
CA LYS A 53 9.53 15.81 18.95
C LYS A 53 8.51 15.06 18.11
N ALA A 54 8.16 15.57 16.92
CA ALA A 54 7.25 14.88 16.02
C ALA A 54 7.86 13.57 15.49
N LEU A 55 9.13 13.59 15.10
CA LEU A 55 9.88 12.40 14.69
C LEU A 55 9.99 11.38 15.83
N GLU A 56 10.32 11.83 17.04
CA GLU A 56 10.36 10.98 18.24
C GLU A 56 8.98 10.40 18.57
N PHE A 57 7.92 11.18 18.45
CA PHE A 57 6.56 10.71 18.69
C PHE A 57 6.16 9.65 17.67
N LYS A 58 6.49 9.84 16.38
CA LYS A 58 6.29 8.84 15.33
C LYS A 58 7.06 7.54 15.63
N LEU A 59 8.33 7.66 16.04
CA LEU A 59 9.14 6.52 16.50
C LEU A 59 8.59 5.86 17.77
N SER A 60 7.96 6.62 18.67
CA SER A 60 7.35 6.10 19.91
C SER A 60 6.09 5.28 19.63
N LYS A 61 5.41 5.54 18.51
CA LYS A 61 4.33 4.69 17.98
C LYS A 61 4.85 3.49 17.19
N GLY A 62 6.17 3.37 17.07
CA GLY A 62 6.84 2.29 16.36
C GLY A 62 6.96 2.46 14.85
N LEU A 63 6.46 3.56 14.29
CA LEU A 63 6.47 3.83 12.85
C LEU A 63 7.87 4.24 12.36
N LEU A 64 8.21 3.91 11.11
CA LEU A 64 9.43 4.39 10.44
C LEU A 64 9.32 5.88 10.12
N LEU A 65 10.44 6.61 10.12
CA LEU A 65 10.46 8.01 9.74
C LEU A 65 10.33 8.19 8.21
N PRO A 66 9.73 9.29 7.74
CA PRO A 66 9.58 9.54 6.31
C PRO A 66 10.93 9.80 5.64
N ALA A 67 11.08 9.45 4.36
CA ALA A 67 12.29 9.80 3.62
C ALA A 67 12.40 11.33 3.42
N PRO A 68 13.61 11.93 3.45
CA PRO A 68 13.79 13.33 3.13
C PRO A 68 13.35 13.66 1.71
N ASP A 69 12.75 14.84 1.55
CA ASP A 69 12.52 15.47 0.25
C ASP A 69 13.87 15.94 -0.31
N ASN A 70 13.96 16.12 -1.64
CA ASN A 70 15.13 16.72 -2.30
C ASN A 70 16.48 16.13 -1.83
N ILE A 71 16.62 14.79 -1.88
CA ILE A 71 17.82 14.08 -1.41
C ILE A 71 19.08 14.69 -2.05
N SER A 72 19.96 15.20 -1.20
CA SER A 72 21.18 15.94 -1.56
C SER A 72 22.47 15.13 -1.37
N GLY A 73 22.39 13.96 -0.72
CA GLY A 73 23.52 13.03 -0.61
C GLY A 73 23.37 12.03 0.53
N GLU A 74 24.51 11.47 0.94
CA GLU A 74 24.63 10.58 2.09
C GLU A 74 25.72 11.07 3.04
N ILE A 75 25.47 10.97 4.34
CA ILE A 75 26.44 11.26 5.41
C ILE A 75 26.59 10.03 6.31
N THR A 76 27.76 9.84 6.91
CA THR A 76 27.97 8.80 7.92
C THR A 76 28.26 9.46 9.25
N GLU A 77 27.52 9.08 10.29
CA GLU A 77 27.72 9.60 11.63
C GLU A 77 27.65 8.48 12.65
N LYS A 78 28.71 8.37 13.46
CA LYS A 78 28.91 7.31 14.47
C LYS A 78 28.67 5.90 13.91
N GLY A 79 29.08 5.67 12.65
CA GLY A 79 28.94 4.38 11.96
C GLY A 79 27.57 4.12 11.32
N VAL A 80 26.60 5.02 11.49
CA VAL A 80 25.30 4.95 10.83
C VAL A 80 25.32 5.81 9.57
N LYS A 81 24.92 5.24 8.42
CA LYS A 81 24.73 5.98 7.17
C LYS A 81 23.35 6.63 7.15
N PHE A 82 23.29 7.89 6.72
CA PHE A 82 22.07 8.67 6.57
C PHE A 82 21.95 9.21 5.16
N LYS A 83 20.75 9.13 4.58
CA LYS A 83 20.36 9.93 3.41
C LYS A 83 19.95 11.31 3.90
N ILE A 84 20.52 12.37 3.33
CA ILE A 84 20.25 13.75 3.72
C ILE A 84 19.49 14.50 2.61
N GLY A 85 18.53 15.32 3.02
CA GLY A 85 17.72 16.17 2.17
C GLY A 85 17.04 17.22 3.04
N GLU A 86 15.77 17.50 2.72
CA GLU A 86 14.93 18.47 3.40
C GLU A 86 13.74 17.79 4.08
N LEU A 87 13.27 18.34 5.19
CA LEU A 87 11.92 18.05 5.67
C LEU A 87 10.93 18.91 4.90
N GLY A 88 10.49 18.42 3.73
CA GLY A 88 9.60 19.12 2.82
C GLY A 88 8.14 18.64 2.89
N ASP A 89 7.34 19.03 1.89
CA ASP A 89 5.91 18.74 1.83
C ASP A 89 5.59 17.24 1.81
N GLN A 90 6.42 16.42 1.15
CA GLN A 90 6.18 14.97 1.04
C GLN A 90 6.42 14.27 2.37
N SER A 91 7.59 14.49 2.98
CA SER A 91 7.89 13.97 4.31
C SER A 91 6.96 14.52 5.39
N HIS A 92 6.48 15.75 5.24
CA HIS A 92 5.47 16.34 6.13
C HIS A 92 4.11 15.67 6.02
N THR A 93 3.68 15.27 4.81
CA THR A 93 2.40 14.57 4.62
C THR A 93 2.32 13.31 5.48
N GLU A 94 3.44 12.61 5.63
CA GLU A 94 3.55 11.43 6.50
C GLU A 94 3.68 11.76 8.00
N LEU A 95 4.03 13.00 8.35
CA LEU A 95 4.15 13.50 9.73
C LEU A 95 2.97 14.38 10.16
N ALA A 96 1.99 14.63 9.30
CA ALA A 96 0.95 15.65 9.51
C ALA A 96 0.11 15.44 10.78
N SER A 97 -0.05 14.19 11.25
CA SER A 97 -0.74 13.91 12.52
C SER A 97 0.04 14.35 13.75
N ASP A 98 1.35 14.50 13.61
CA ASP A 98 2.33 14.68 14.69
C ASP A 98 3.04 16.05 14.60
N LEU A 99 2.99 16.67 13.42
CA LEU A 99 3.50 18.00 13.10
C LEU A 99 2.44 18.76 12.31
N ALA A 100 1.61 19.55 12.98
CA ALA A 100 0.46 20.21 12.36
C ALA A 100 0.82 21.24 11.28
N GLN A 101 1.98 21.89 11.41
CA GLN A 101 2.51 22.85 10.45
C GLN A 101 3.98 22.53 10.20
N LEU A 102 4.39 22.54 8.93
CA LEU A 102 5.78 22.37 8.54
C LEU A 102 6.58 23.64 8.86
N PRO A 103 7.55 23.60 9.78
CA PRO A 103 8.38 24.77 10.06
C PRO A 103 9.29 25.11 8.88
N ILE A 104 9.41 26.40 8.58
CA ILE A 104 10.28 26.95 7.53
C ILE A 104 11.26 27.94 8.15
N ASP A 105 12.46 28.03 7.60
CA ASP A 105 13.48 28.95 8.10
C ASP A 105 12.96 30.40 8.05
N PRO A 106 13.07 31.18 9.15
CA PRO A 106 12.49 32.51 9.21
C PRO A 106 13.15 33.52 8.26
N VAL A 107 14.36 33.25 7.76
CA VAL A 107 15.15 34.15 6.91
C VAL A 107 14.95 33.87 5.42
N ASP A 108 15.29 32.66 4.96
CA ASP A 108 15.28 32.33 3.53
C ASP A 108 14.00 31.60 3.08
N LYS A 109 13.11 31.27 4.02
CA LYS A 109 11.85 30.55 3.79
C LYS A 109 12.04 29.15 3.20
N THR A 110 13.20 28.54 3.43
CA THR A 110 13.50 27.17 3.01
C THR A 110 13.15 26.13 4.08
N HIS A 111 13.13 24.85 3.69
CA HIS A 111 12.93 23.73 4.60
C HIS A 111 14.18 23.41 5.40
N TYR A 112 14.00 22.89 6.62
CA TYR A 112 15.11 22.45 7.46
C TYR A 112 15.79 21.20 6.90
N LYS A 113 17.12 21.12 7.06
CA LYS A 113 17.89 19.93 6.68
C LYS A 113 17.50 18.76 7.56
N TYR A 114 17.24 17.64 6.91
CA TYR A 114 16.78 16.42 7.54
C TYR A 114 17.52 15.23 6.94
N ALA A 115 18.08 14.38 7.80
CA ALA A 115 18.71 13.15 7.39
C ALA A 115 18.10 11.96 8.12
N ILE A 116 17.95 10.85 7.41
CA ILE A 116 17.38 9.60 7.92
C ILE A 116 18.35 8.46 7.67
N SER A 117 18.50 7.54 8.62
CA SER A 117 19.27 6.31 8.37
C SER A 117 18.56 5.39 7.38
N GLU A 118 19.32 4.49 6.76
CA GLU A 118 18.76 3.47 5.84
C GLU A 118 17.63 2.64 6.48
N ASN A 119 17.72 2.38 7.79
CA ASN A 119 16.70 1.63 8.52
C ASN A 119 15.47 2.48 8.93
N GLY A 120 15.48 3.78 8.66
CA GLY A 120 14.38 4.70 8.98
C GLY A 120 14.19 5.03 10.46
N ARG A 121 15.17 4.72 11.32
CA ARG A 121 15.06 4.84 12.79
C ARG A 121 15.90 5.95 13.39
N TYR A 122 17.01 6.30 12.76
CA TYR A 122 17.85 7.41 13.17
C TYR A 122 17.54 8.63 12.34
N TYR A 123 17.57 9.78 12.98
CA TYR A 123 17.48 11.02 12.27
C TYR A 123 18.46 12.06 12.77
N ILE A 124 18.70 13.03 11.89
CA ILE A 124 19.42 14.25 12.17
C ILE A 124 18.59 15.39 11.61
N VAL A 125 18.25 16.38 12.43
CA VAL A 125 17.63 17.63 11.99
C VAL A 125 18.62 18.75 12.27
N VAL A 126 18.88 19.59 11.28
CA VAL A 126 19.87 20.66 11.35
C VAL A 126 19.27 21.99 10.91
N ALA A 127 19.55 23.03 11.69
CA ALA A 127 19.39 24.42 11.30
C ALA A 127 20.74 25.12 11.27
N THR A 128 21.00 25.94 10.26
CA THR A 128 22.19 26.81 10.21
C THR A 128 21.84 28.16 10.85
N LEU A 129 22.54 28.52 11.92
CA LEU A 129 22.36 29.79 12.63
C LEU A 129 23.03 30.93 11.86
N ASN A 130 22.70 32.19 12.19
CA ASN A 130 23.22 33.37 11.49
C ASN A 130 24.75 33.48 11.53
N ASN A 131 25.40 32.91 12.55
CA ASN A 131 26.86 32.86 12.68
C ASN A 131 27.51 31.70 11.90
N GLY A 132 26.73 30.97 11.09
CA GLY A 132 27.18 29.80 10.33
C GLY A 132 27.30 28.51 11.15
N GLN A 133 27.04 28.52 12.46
CA GLN A 133 27.05 27.31 13.27
C GLN A 133 25.81 26.47 13.02
N GLU A 134 25.98 25.14 13.01
CA GLU A 134 24.86 24.21 12.93
C GLU A 134 24.28 23.93 14.32
N TYR A 135 22.99 24.19 14.48
CA TYR A 135 22.21 23.68 15.60
C TYR A 135 21.54 22.37 15.17
N LYS A 136 21.93 21.29 15.84
CA LYS A 136 21.58 19.94 15.45
C LYS A 136 20.90 19.18 16.57
N TYR A 137 19.92 18.37 16.20
CA TYR A 137 19.31 17.37 17.07
C TYR A 137 19.32 16.00 16.39
N SER A 138 19.59 14.96 17.16
CA SER A 138 19.56 13.57 16.71
C SER A 138 19.13 12.66 17.85
N ASN A 139 18.40 11.59 17.53
CA ASN A 139 18.04 10.55 18.48
C ASN A 139 19.16 9.51 18.70
N LEU A 140 20.35 9.71 18.13
CA LEU A 140 21.51 8.84 18.30
C LEU A 140 22.35 9.22 19.54
N VAL A 141 22.09 8.58 20.68
CA VAL A 141 22.78 8.84 21.96
C VAL A 141 24.22 8.26 21.95
N LEU A 142 25.17 8.95 22.59
CA LEU A 142 26.55 8.48 22.77
C LEU A 142 26.58 7.24 23.67
N ALA A 143 27.25 6.16 23.24
CA ALA A 143 27.81 5.22 24.19
C ALA A 143 29.02 5.91 24.85
N ASP A 144 28.91 6.26 26.13
CA ASP A 144 29.99 6.86 26.91
C ASP A 144 31.10 5.82 27.12
N ASN A 145 32.06 5.76 26.20
CA ASN A 145 33.36 5.11 26.42
C ASN A 145 34.39 6.19 26.79
N SER A 146 34.13 6.95 27.85
CA SER A 146 35.16 7.80 28.46
C SER A 146 35.95 7.00 29.50
N SER A 147 36.78 6.06 29.03
CA SER A 147 37.91 5.60 29.85
C SER A 147 38.89 6.76 30.00
N LYS A 148 38.82 7.44 31.15
CA LYS A 148 39.90 8.29 31.65
C LYS A 148 41.15 7.42 31.81
N ASN A 149 42.03 7.45 30.80
CA ASN A 149 43.42 7.07 30.95
C ASN A 149 44.10 8.11 31.85
N ASN A 150 44.11 7.85 33.15
CA ASN A 150 45.21 8.31 34.01
C ASN A 150 46.08 7.07 34.28
N GLY A 151 47.22 7.04 33.62
CA GLY A 151 48.28 6.11 33.98
C GLY A 151 48.89 6.52 35.31
N GLU A 152 49.06 5.54 36.20
CA GLU A 152 50.16 5.51 37.15
C GLU A 152 50.46 4.05 37.52
N ASN A 153 51.74 3.71 37.37
CA ASN A 153 52.36 2.44 37.70
C ASN A 153 52.24 2.09 39.19
N LYS A 154 52.06 0.80 39.53
CA LYS A 154 52.97 0.06 40.42
C LYS A 154 52.68 -1.45 40.48
N GLN A 155 53.78 -2.16 40.72
CA GLN A 155 54.02 -3.60 40.62
C GLN A 155 53.48 -4.45 41.79
N ASN A 156 53.43 -5.76 41.50
CA ASN A 156 53.71 -6.94 42.36
C ASN A 156 52.73 -7.35 43.48
N GLY A 157 52.38 -8.64 43.47
CA GLY A 157 51.93 -9.38 44.65
C GLY A 157 51.24 -10.72 44.34
N LYS A 158 51.84 -11.83 44.76
CA LYS A 158 51.37 -13.22 44.62
C LYS A 158 50.19 -13.57 45.55
N GLN A 159 49.46 -14.62 45.14
CA GLN A 159 48.80 -15.68 45.93
C GLN A 159 48.03 -15.33 47.22
N GLU A 160 46.73 -15.66 47.26
CA GLU A 160 46.18 -16.76 48.08
C GLU A 160 44.63 -16.79 48.00
N ASN A 161 44.09 -17.99 48.13
CA ASN A 161 42.68 -18.35 48.38
C ASN A 161 42.75 -19.43 49.49
N PRO A 162 41.69 -19.84 50.23
CA PRO A 162 40.31 -19.33 50.36
C PRO A 162 39.84 -19.22 51.85
N GLN A 163 38.64 -18.66 52.10
CA GLN A 163 37.57 -19.38 52.83
C GLN A 163 36.30 -18.54 53.10
N ASN A 164 35.19 -19.11 52.61
CA ASN A 164 33.89 -19.28 53.25
C ASN A 164 33.14 -18.08 53.83
N LYS A 165 31.99 -17.76 53.20
CA LYS A 165 30.69 -17.76 53.90
C LYS A 165 29.58 -18.12 52.91
N GLN A 166 28.94 -19.25 53.20
CA GLN A 166 27.69 -19.69 52.60
C GLN A 166 26.57 -18.74 53.01
N GLU A 167 25.89 -18.14 52.05
CA GLU A 167 24.49 -17.76 52.18
C GLU A 167 23.71 -18.32 50.98
N THR A 168 22.45 -18.60 51.24
CA THR A 168 21.50 -19.50 50.60
C THR A 168 21.17 -19.21 49.12
N PRO A 169 20.70 -20.22 48.36
CA PRO A 169 20.60 -20.13 46.91
C PRO A 169 19.47 -19.20 46.47
N LYS A 170 19.83 -18.10 45.82
CA LYS A 170 18.93 -17.35 44.93
C LYS A 170 18.76 -18.14 43.64
N ASN A 171 17.51 -18.28 43.21
CA ASN A 171 17.10 -18.94 41.98
C ASN A 171 17.78 -18.27 40.75
N PRO A 172 18.61 -18.98 39.95
CA PRO A 172 19.54 -18.38 38.99
C PRO A 172 19.00 -18.26 37.55
N GLU A 173 17.72 -17.91 37.34
CA GLU A 173 17.12 -17.92 35.98
C GLU A 173 16.89 -16.53 35.35
N ASN A 174 17.28 -15.41 35.97
CA ASN A 174 16.94 -14.06 35.46
C ASN A 174 18.12 -13.11 35.18
N GLU A 175 19.38 -13.52 35.32
CA GLU A 175 20.55 -12.65 35.05
C GLU A 175 21.32 -13.00 33.76
N GLU A 176 21.00 -14.11 33.07
CA GLU A 176 21.82 -14.61 31.94
C GLU A 176 21.49 -14.02 30.55
N ASP A 177 20.35 -13.32 30.38
CA ASP A 177 19.87 -12.88 29.05
C ASP A 177 20.11 -11.40 28.72
N GLU A 178 20.32 -10.50 29.70
CA GLU A 178 20.82 -9.14 29.39
C GLU A 178 22.23 -9.19 28.75
N GLY A 179 22.98 -10.24 29.07
CA GLY A 179 24.37 -10.42 28.68
C GLY A 179 24.59 -10.82 27.22
N ILE A 180 23.58 -11.29 26.48
CA ILE A 180 23.77 -11.88 25.15
C ILE A 180 23.47 -10.94 23.98
N PHE A 181 22.69 -9.88 24.20
CA PHE A 181 22.23 -9.01 23.10
C PHE A 181 23.18 -7.84 22.86
N THR A 182 23.33 -7.44 21.58
CA THR A 182 23.73 -6.08 21.21
C THR A 182 22.48 -5.22 21.11
N TYR A 183 22.60 -3.95 21.48
CA TYR A 183 21.47 -3.04 21.48
C TYR A 183 21.91 -1.59 21.35
N ASP A 184 21.01 -0.79 20.79
CA ASP A 184 21.12 0.67 20.74
C ASP A 184 20.24 1.30 21.81
N GLU A 185 20.78 2.32 22.46
CA GLU A 185 20.13 3.01 23.58
C GLU A 185 19.59 4.36 23.13
N PHE A 186 18.29 4.58 23.35
CA PHE A 186 17.60 5.85 23.12
C PHE A 186 17.12 6.41 24.45
N ASP A 187 16.67 7.68 24.47
CA ASP A 187 16.28 8.38 25.71
C ASP A 187 15.30 7.58 26.59
N LYS A 188 14.33 6.87 25.98
CA LYS A 188 13.29 6.12 26.72
C LYS A 188 13.16 4.64 26.36
N LYS A 189 13.96 4.15 25.40
CA LYS A 189 13.82 2.77 24.90
C LYS A 189 15.15 2.14 24.56
N ILE A 190 15.15 0.82 24.54
CA ILE A 190 16.22 -0.03 24.02
C ILE A 190 15.73 -0.70 22.74
N VAL A 191 16.60 -0.73 21.74
CA VAL A 191 16.40 -1.45 20.47
C VAL A 191 17.41 -2.58 20.40
N ILE A 192 16.94 -3.83 20.35
CA ILE A 192 17.84 -4.98 20.18
C ILE A 192 18.36 -5.01 18.74
N THR A 193 19.67 -5.03 18.56
CA THR A 193 20.33 -5.04 17.24
C THR A 193 20.93 -6.40 16.90
N GLY A 194 20.88 -7.36 17.82
CA GLY A 194 21.28 -8.75 17.58
C GLY A 194 22.01 -9.37 18.76
N PHE A 195 22.98 -10.23 18.48
CA PHE A 195 23.78 -10.92 19.49
C PHE A 195 25.17 -10.34 19.65
N LYS A 196 25.72 -10.44 20.86
CA LYS A 196 27.16 -10.31 21.08
C LYS A 196 27.90 -11.49 20.42
N PRO A 197 29.17 -11.30 20.02
CA PRO A 197 29.95 -12.36 19.38
C PRO A 197 29.94 -13.67 20.17
N GLY A 198 29.60 -14.78 19.50
CA GLY A 198 29.57 -16.12 20.11
C GLY A 198 28.43 -16.36 21.11
N LYS A 199 27.44 -15.46 21.22
CA LYS A 199 26.31 -15.57 22.15
C LYS A 199 24.97 -15.92 21.49
N ALA A 200 24.96 -16.22 20.19
CA ALA A 200 23.76 -16.66 19.50
C ALA A 200 23.20 -17.95 20.12
N ARG A 201 21.88 -18.00 20.28
CA ARG A 201 21.16 -19.13 20.87
C ARG A 201 19.96 -19.50 20.00
N LYS A 202 19.52 -20.75 20.10
CA LYS A 202 18.32 -21.26 19.42
C LYS A 202 17.02 -20.82 20.10
N GLU A 203 17.07 -20.58 21.40
CA GLU A 203 15.93 -20.10 22.18
C GLU A 203 16.34 -18.82 22.88
N ILE A 204 15.54 -17.76 22.74
CA ILE A 204 15.81 -16.46 23.33
C ILE A 204 14.60 -15.90 24.07
N THR A 205 14.89 -15.28 25.23
CA THR A 205 13.96 -14.41 25.94
C THR A 205 14.51 -12.99 25.90
N ILE A 206 13.78 -12.06 25.29
CA ILE A 206 14.15 -10.65 25.27
C ILE A 206 13.59 -10.02 26.56
N PRO A 207 14.45 -9.50 27.46
CA PRO A 207 14.00 -8.98 28.75
C PRO A 207 13.14 -7.73 28.55
N LYS A 208 12.22 -7.47 29.50
CA LYS A 208 11.36 -6.28 29.44
C LYS A 208 12.14 -4.97 29.52
N LYS A 209 13.27 -4.99 30.23
CA LYS A 209 14.13 -3.84 30.47
C LYS A 209 15.59 -4.21 30.31
N ILE A 210 16.40 -3.26 29.85
CA ILE A 210 17.87 -3.28 29.90
C ILE A 210 18.29 -1.91 30.44
N LYS A 211 19.18 -1.89 31.45
CA LYS A 211 19.60 -0.64 32.12
C LYS A 211 18.42 0.25 32.57
N GLN A 212 17.37 -0.38 33.12
CA GLN A 212 16.13 0.27 33.58
C GLN A 212 15.27 0.92 32.47
N LYS A 213 15.69 0.85 31.20
CA LYS A 213 14.92 1.32 30.04
C LYS A 213 14.15 0.16 29.41
N ASP A 214 12.94 0.42 28.91
CA ASP A 214 12.10 -0.61 28.31
C ASP A 214 12.67 -1.09 26.97
N VAL A 215 12.66 -2.41 26.75
CA VAL A 215 13.01 -3.02 25.46
C VAL A 215 11.74 -3.12 24.65
N LEU A 216 11.55 -2.16 23.74
CA LEU A 216 10.31 -2.01 22.98
C LEU A 216 10.47 -2.45 21.51
N GLU A 217 11.67 -2.76 21.07
CA GLU A 217 11.94 -2.94 19.65
C GLU A 217 13.05 -3.94 19.37
N ILE A 218 12.86 -4.69 18.29
CA ILE A 218 13.87 -5.49 17.62
C ILE A 218 14.20 -4.76 16.32
N GLY A 219 15.46 -4.41 16.13
CA GLY A 219 15.95 -3.69 14.95
C GLY A 219 15.94 -4.54 13.69
N ASN A 220 16.23 -3.89 12.57
CA ASN A 220 16.37 -4.58 11.28
C ASN A 220 17.49 -5.61 11.34
N ASP A 221 17.26 -6.76 10.69
CA ASP A 221 18.23 -7.85 10.55
C ASP A 221 18.78 -8.41 11.87
N ALA A 222 18.24 -8.00 13.03
CA ALA A 222 18.85 -8.23 14.34
C ALA A 222 19.17 -9.71 14.60
N PHE A 223 18.30 -10.62 14.16
CA PHE A 223 18.46 -12.05 14.35
C PHE A 223 18.66 -12.83 13.04
N HIS A 224 18.85 -12.14 11.91
CA HIS A 224 19.30 -12.75 10.66
C HIS A 224 20.85 -12.76 10.62
N PRO A 225 21.52 -13.85 10.19
CA PRO A 225 21.03 -15.13 9.68
C PRO A 225 21.02 -16.25 10.75
N TYR A 226 20.68 -15.94 12.00
CA TYR A 226 20.79 -16.91 13.09
C TYR A 226 19.64 -17.93 13.05
N ASP A 227 19.98 -19.20 13.34
CA ASP A 227 19.05 -20.33 13.42
C ASP A 227 18.21 -20.33 14.72
N ILE A 228 17.53 -19.22 15.01
CA ILE A 228 16.63 -19.14 16.17
C ILE A 228 15.41 -20.02 15.92
N GLU A 229 15.06 -20.85 16.90
CA GLU A 229 13.92 -21.76 16.91
C GLU A 229 12.76 -21.23 17.78
N LYS A 230 13.05 -20.50 18.88
CA LYS A 230 12.03 -19.93 19.77
C LYS A 230 12.35 -18.51 20.24
N VAL A 231 11.33 -17.66 20.32
CA VAL A 231 11.44 -16.29 20.84
C VAL A 231 10.31 -15.97 21.82
N ASP A 232 10.67 -15.47 23.00
CA ASP A 232 9.76 -14.82 23.93
C ASP A 232 10.16 -13.35 24.12
N ALA A 233 9.28 -12.41 23.77
CA ALA A 233 9.57 -10.99 23.83
C ALA A 233 8.34 -10.21 24.37
N PRO A 234 8.13 -10.21 25.69
CA PRO A 234 6.86 -9.79 26.30
C PRO A 234 6.59 -8.27 26.27
N SER A 235 7.58 -7.43 25.99
CA SER A 235 7.43 -5.95 25.92
C SER A 235 7.63 -5.37 24.53
N VAL A 236 8.08 -6.16 23.56
CA VAL A 236 8.40 -5.66 22.22
C VAL A 236 7.12 -5.21 21.53
N GLU A 237 7.14 -3.98 21.02
CA GLU A 237 6.05 -3.37 20.25
C GLU A 237 6.36 -3.31 18.75
N VAL A 238 7.65 -3.35 18.38
CA VAL A 238 8.10 -3.20 16.99
C VAL A 238 9.13 -4.26 16.64
N ILE A 239 8.93 -4.90 15.49
CA ILE A 239 9.93 -5.78 14.88
C ILE A 239 10.32 -5.20 13.53
N GLY A 240 11.61 -4.89 13.37
CA GLY A 240 12.18 -4.33 12.16
C GLY A 240 12.18 -5.29 10.97
N ASN A 241 12.59 -4.74 9.83
CA ASN A 241 12.68 -5.48 8.57
C ASN A 241 13.66 -6.65 8.72
N GLN A 242 13.32 -7.79 8.13
CA GLN A 242 14.20 -8.96 8.03
C GLN A 242 14.71 -9.52 9.38
N ALA A 243 14.19 -9.06 10.52
CA ALA A 243 14.76 -9.34 11.82
C ALA A 243 14.90 -10.85 12.11
N PHE A 244 14.03 -11.70 11.56
CA PHE A 244 14.05 -13.15 11.69
C PHE A 244 13.99 -13.88 10.34
N LYS A 245 14.46 -13.24 9.26
CA LYS A 245 14.39 -13.80 7.90
C LYS A 245 15.25 -15.05 7.75
N PHE A 246 14.81 -16.02 6.95
CA PHE A 246 15.55 -17.26 6.62
C PHE A 246 15.99 -18.04 7.88
N GLY A 247 15.14 -18.08 8.90
CA GLY A 247 15.42 -18.71 10.17
C GLY A 247 14.87 -20.14 10.28
N LYS A 248 14.91 -20.67 11.51
CA LYS A 248 14.33 -21.97 11.88
C LYS A 248 13.23 -21.80 12.93
N LEU A 249 12.56 -20.64 12.96
CA LEU A 249 11.57 -20.33 13.98
C LEU A 249 10.43 -21.34 13.96
N LYS A 250 10.01 -21.74 15.16
CA LYS A 250 8.91 -22.66 15.42
C LYS A 250 7.89 -22.06 16.39
N GLU A 251 8.38 -21.35 17.41
CA GLU A 251 7.55 -20.74 18.45
C GLU A 251 7.90 -19.27 18.64
N ILE A 252 6.88 -18.41 18.69
CA ILE A 252 7.03 -16.98 18.94
C ILE A 252 6.00 -16.51 19.98
N LYS A 253 6.40 -15.60 20.87
CA LYS A 253 5.51 -14.95 21.83
C LYS A 253 5.73 -13.43 21.78
N PHE A 254 4.80 -12.74 21.12
CA PHE A 254 4.83 -11.31 20.86
C PHE A 254 3.48 -10.64 21.22
N PRO A 255 3.09 -10.59 22.51
CA PRO A 255 1.75 -10.14 22.90
C PRO A 255 1.47 -8.66 22.58
N ASN A 256 2.52 -7.83 22.52
CA ASN A 256 2.41 -6.37 22.41
C ASN A 256 2.88 -5.80 21.08
N VAL A 257 3.27 -6.64 20.11
CA VAL A 257 3.77 -6.17 18.82
C VAL A 257 2.66 -5.52 18.02
N LYS A 258 2.87 -4.24 17.66
CA LYS A 258 1.99 -3.39 16.85
C LYS A 258 2.49 -3.27 15.40
N PHE A 259 3.80 -3.36 15.18
CA PHE A 259 4.42 -3.18 13.87
C PHE A 259 5.35 -4.34 13.54
N ILE A 260 5.14 -4.93 12.37
CA ILE A 260 6.01 -5.96 11.77
C ILE A 260 6.54 -5.42 10.46
N GLY A 261 7.86 -5.33 10.34
CA GLY A 261 8.55 -4.86 9.15
C GLY A 261 8.46 -5.79 7.94
N ASN A 262 9.10 -5.38 6.86
CA ASN A 262 9.16 -6.15 5.62
C ASN A 262 10.04 -7.40 5.82
N GLU A 263 9.63 -8.53 5.24
CA GLU A 263 10.37 -9.79 5.25
C GLU A 263 10.74 -10.32 6.65
N THR A 264 10.12 -9.81 7.72
CA THR A 264 10.53 -10.06 9.11
C THR A 264 10.61 -11.55 9.46
N PHE A 265 9.61 -12.34 9.09
CA PHE A 265 9.53 -13.78 9.34
C PHE A 265 9.60 -14.60 8.05
N ARG A 266 10.01 -13.99 6.93
CA ARG A 266 10.07 -14.67 5.63
C ARG A 266 10.94 -15.93 5.70
N ASN A 267 10.45 -17.01 5.09
CA ASN A 267 11.15 -18.29 5.01
C ASN A 267 11.51 -18.87 6.39
N ASN A 268 10.49 -19.01 7.25
CA ASN A 268 10.56 -19.77 8.50
C ASN A 268 9.58 -20.95 8.43
N PRO A 269 9.92 -22.06 7.74
CA PRO A 269 8.98 -23.14 7.46
C PRO A 269 8.51 -23.93 8.70
N GLY A 270 9.15 -23.71 9.85
CA GLY A 270 8.74 -24.30 11.14
C GLY A 270 7.66 -23.51 11.87
N LEU A 271 7.39 -22.26 11.46
CA LEU A 271 6.48 -21.36 12.15
C LEU A 271 5.04 -21.68 11.74
N THR A 272 4.35 -22.46 12.57
CA THR A 272 3.01 -22.97 12.27
C THR A 272 1.89 -22.14 12.91
N LYS A 273 2.18 -21.28 13.88
CA LYS A 273 1.20 -20.41 14.55
C LYS A 273 1.61 -18.95 14.39
N ILE A 274 0.73 -18.15 13.77
CA ILE A 274 0.86 -16.69 13.69
C ILE A 274 -0.13 -16.08 14.68
N ASP A 275 0.37 -15.61 15.82
CA ASP A 275 -0.45 -15.05 16.89
C ASP A 275 0.08 -13.68 17.32
N PHE A 276 -0.53 -12.64 16.76
CA PHE A 276 -0.18 -11.24 17.01
C PHE A 276 -1.46 -10.46 17.36
N PRO A 277 -1.94 -10.58 18.61
CA PRO A 277 -3.23 -10.00 19.00
C PRO A 277 -3.25 -8.47 18.91
N SER A 278 -2.08 -7.81 18.99
CA SER A 278 -1.95 -6.33 19.02
C SER A 278 -1.48 -5.72 17.70
N VAL A 279 -1.21 -6.52 16.66
CA VAL A 279 -0.59 -6.00 15.43
C VAL A 279 -1.53 -5.08 14.68
N GLU A 280 -1.00 -3.93 14.26
CA GLU A 280 -1.71 -2.93 13.46
C GLU A 280 -1.15 -2.85 12.03
N TYR A 281 0.15 -3.15 11.85
CA TYR A 281 0.83 -3.08 10.56
C TYR A 281 1.66 -4.33 10.29
N ILE A 282 1.47 -4.91 9.10
CA ILE A 282 2.26 -6.05 8.59
C ILE A 282 2.90 -5.63 7.26
N GLY A 283 4.23 -5.64 7.22
CA GLY A 283 5.01 -5.23 6.06
C GLY A 283 4.99 -6.23 4.90
N ASN A 284 5.63 -5.82 3.79
CA ASN A 284 5.71 -6.61 2.58
C ASN A 284 6.48 -7.91 2.82
N ASN A 285 5.97 -9.03 2.33
CA ASN A 285 6.56 -10.36 2.50
C ASN A 285 6.81 -10.78 3.97
N ALA A 286 6.20 -10.13 4.96
CA ALA A 286 6.53 -10.33 6.37
C ALA A 286 6.43 -11.79 6.83
N PHE A 287 5.47 -12.54 6.30
CA PHE A 287 5.22 -13.96 6.55
C PHE A 287 5.22 -14.76 5.24
N SER A 288 6.01 -14.36 4.24
CA SER A 288 6.09 -15.14 3.00
C SER A 288 6.89 -16.42 3.21
N ASP A 289 6.55 -17.47 2.45
CA ASP A 289 7.29 -18.73 2.41
C ASP A 289 7.43 -19.44 3.78
N ILE A 290 6.47 -19.26 4.70
CA ILE A 290 6.49 -19.98 6.00
C ILE A 290 5.78 -21.34 5.95
N GLY A 291 5.12 -21.67 4.83
CA GLY A 291 4.50 -22.98 4.62
C GLY A 291 3.11 -23.10 5.22
N LEU A 292 2.86 -24.16 6.00
CA LEU A 292 1.54 -24.49 6.54
C LEU A 292 1.35 -23.92 7.94
N VAL A 293 0.32 -23.08 8.11
CA VAL A 293 -0.08 -22.55 9.41
C VAL A 293 -1.35 -23.21 9.94
N THR A 294 -1.38 -23.47 11.24
CA THR A 294 -2.52 -24.05 11.96
C THR A 294 -3.43 -22.98 12.56
N GLU A 295 -2.91 -21.77 12.79
CA GLU A 295 -3.61 -20.67 13.43
C GLU A 295 -3.09 -19.32 12.91
N LEU A 296 -4.02 -18.42 12.59
CA LEU A 296 -3.76 -17.04 12.21
C LEU A 296 -4.64 -16.11 13.05
N ASN A 297 -4.03 -15.35 13.96
CA ASN A 297 -4.70 -14.41 14.84
C ASN A 297 -4.06 -13.01 14.70
N ILE A 298 -4.75 -12.12 13.95
CA ILE A 298 -4.32 -10.74 13.65
C ILE A 298 -5.51 -9.75 13.70
N PRO A 299 -6.27 -9.69 14.81
CA PRO A 299 -7.60 -9.06 14.85
C PRO A 299 -7.55 -7.53 14.74
N ASN A 300 -6.41 -6.92 15.03
CA ASN A 300 -6.25 -5.47 15.11
C ASN A 300 -5.57 -4.86 13.88
N VAL A 301 -5.22 -5.67 12.89
CA VAL A 301 -4.45 -5.22 11.73
C VAL A 301 -5.24 -4.20 10.90
N LYS A 302 -4.57 -3.13 10.51
CA LYS A 302 -5.10 -2.02 9.70
C LYS A 302 -4.53 -2.04 8.29
N THR A 303 -3.27 -2.44 8.16
CA THR A 303 -2.55 -2.47 6.88
C THR A 303 -1.79 -3.78 6.72
N ILE A 304 -1.96 -4.39 5.55
CA ILE A 304 -1.26 -5.62 5.14
C ILE A 304 -0.53 -5.33 3.84
N GLY A 305 0.80 -5.45 3.87
CA GLY A 305 1.67 -5.18 2.74
C GLY A 305 1.60 -6.22 1.62
N ASP A 306 2.33 -5.92 0.55
CA ASP A 306 2.41 -6.77 -0.64
C ASP A 306 3.05 -8.12 -0.29
N SER A 307 2.46 -9.20 -0.79
CA SER A 307 2.91 -10.58 -0.60
C SER A 307 3.11 -10.97 0.87
N ALA A 308 2.46 -10.26 1.80
CA ALA A 308 2.68 -10.44 3.25
C ALA A 308 2.55 -11.91 3.69
N PHE A 309 1.64 -12.67 3.07
CA PHE A 309 1.47 -14.10 3.31
C PHE A 309 1.58 -14.96 2.04
N LEU A 310 2.36 -14.53 1.05
CA LEU A 310 2.60 -15.31 -0.17
C LEU A 310 3.30 -16.64 0.16
N SER A 311 2.90 -17.73 -0.49
CA SER A 311 3.43 -19.09 -0.22
C SER A 311 3.24 -19.54 1.22
N THR A 312 2.23 -19.00 1.89
CA THR A 312 1.80 -19.39 3.24
C THR A 312 0.34 -19.80 3.14
N SER A 313 -0.02 -20.93 3.74
CA SER A 313 -1.38 -21.46 3.61
C SER A 313 -1.88 -22.05 4.92
N LEU A 314 -3.18 -21.91 5.15
CA LEU A 314 -3.83 -22.55 6.28
C LEU A 314 -3.92 -24.05 6.05
N ASN A 315 -3.56 -24.84 7.07
CA ASN A 315 -3.61 -26.30 7.03
C ASN A 315 -5.04 -26.85 6.83
N LYS A 316 -6.05 -26.02 7.13
CA LYS A 316 -7.46 -26.29 6.91
C LYS A 316 -8.09 -25.02 6.38
N ARG A 317 -9.00 -25.19 5.42
CA ARG A 317 -9.73 -24.06 4.87
C ARG A 317 -10.56 -23.40 5.98
N SER A 318 -10.48 -22.07 6.08
CA SER A 318 -11.14 -21.34 7.15
C SER A 318 -11.60 -19.95 6.72
N LYS A 319 -12.44 -19.34 7.56
CA LYS A 319 -12.90 -17.96 7.42
C LYS A 319 -11.88 -17.02 8.04
N LEU A 320 -11.59 -15.91 7.35
CA LEU A 320 -10.76 -14.83 7.86
C LEU A 320 -11.60 -13.55 8.01
N LYS A 321 -11.62 -13.00 9.23
CA LYS A 321 -12.32 -11.76 9.55
C LYS A 321 -11.33 -10.66 9.89
N LEU A 322 -11.37 -9.55 9.15
CA LEU A 322 -10.42 -8.45 9.29
C LEU A 322 -11.18 -7.12 9.43
N GLU A 323 -11.76 -6.89 10.61
CA GLU A 323 -12.69 -5.77 10.87
C GLU A 323 -12.07 -4.37 10.76
N LYS A 324 -10.74 -4.27 10.97
CA LYS A 324 -10.01 -3.00 11.02
C LYS A 324 -9.15 -2.74 9.80
N VAL A 325 -9.06 -3.68 8.86
CA VAL A 325 -8.20 -3.53 7.69
C VAL A 325 -8.78 -2.49 6.74
N GLU A 326 -7.93 -1.55 6.36
CA GLU A 326 -8.25 -0.46 5.44
C GLU A 326 -7.59 -0.65 4.07
N SER A 327 -6.43 -1.33 4.04
CA SER A 327 -5.64 -1.58 2.84
C SER A 327 -5.01 -2.97 2.82
N ILE A 328 -5.07 -3.63 1.67
CA ILE A 328 -4.53 -4.96 1.40
C ILE A 328 -3.68 -4.89 0.13
N GLY A 329 -2.39 -5.24 0.28
CA GLY A 329 -1.40 -5.21 -0.79
C GLY A 329 -1.58 -6.30 -1.85
N ILE A 330 -0.79 -6.17 -2.90
CA ILE A 330 -0.70 -7.11 -4.03
C ILE A 330 -0.32 -8.50 -3.50
N ARG A 331 -1.00 -9.56 -3.92
CA ARG A 331 -0.73 -10.97 -3.52
C ARG A 331 -0.70 -11.23 -2.01
N ALA A 332 -1.27 -10.35 -1.19
CA ALA A 332 -1.17 -10.45 0.27
C ALA A 332 -1.65 -11.79 0.83
N PHE A 333 -2.72 -12.37 0.25
CA PHE A 333 -3.31 -13.65 0.62
C PHE A 333 -3.49 -14.62 -0.57
N ASP A 334 -2.63 -14.53 -1.59
CA ASP A 334 -2.65 -15.46 -2.74
C ASP A 334 -2.34 -16.89 -2.25
N GLY A 335 -3.26 -17.84 -2.52
CA GLY A 335 -3.08 -19.24 -2.16
C GLY A 335 -3.18 -19.57 -0.67
N MET A 336 -3.77 -18.69 0.16
CA MET A 336 -3.86 -18.87 1.62
C MET A 336 -4.78 -19.98 2.11
N ASN A 337 -5.54 -20.63 1.22
CA ASN A 337 -6.56 -21.63 1.55
C ASN A 337 -7.73 -21.05 2.37
N LEU A 338 -8.27 -19.91 1.96
CA LEU A 338 -9.43 -19.25 2.58
C LEU A 338 -10.77 -19.76 2.02
N GLU A 339 -11.83 -19.80 2.84
CA GLU A 339 -13.21 -20.15 2.42
C GLU A 339 -14.14 -18.93 2.35
N GLU A 340 -13.94 -17.97 3.26
CA GLU A 340 -14.75 -16.76 3.35
C GLU A 340 -13.90 -15.63 3.90
N ILE A 341 -14.14 -14.42 3.40
CA ILE A 341 -13.55 -13.19 3.89
C ILE A 341 -14.63 -12.17 4.25
N ASP A 342 -14.39 -11.43 5.33
CA ASP A 342 -15.24 -10.31 5.75
C ASP A 342 -14.36 -9.07 5.98
N LEU A 343 -14.51 -8.09 5.08
CA LEU A 343 -13.65 -6.90 4.93
C LEU A 343 -14.48 -5.61 4.98
N PRO A 344 -15.05 -5.24 6.14
CA PRO A 344 -16.06 -4.18 6.21
C PRO A 344 -15.53 -2.76 5.96
N LYS A 345 -14.22 -2.53 6.11
CA LYS A 345 -13.60 -1.19 6.01
C LYS A 345 -12.59 -1.03 4.86
N VAL A 346 -12.33 -2.10 4.12
CA VAL A 346 -11.32 -2.08 3.07
C VAL A 346 -11.78 -1.19 1.92
N LYS A 347 -10.91 -0.27 1.48
CA LYS A 347 -11.20 0.67 0.39
C LYS A 347 -10.72 0.16 -0.96
N THR A 348 -9.59 -0.53 -0.97
CA THR A 348 -8.90 -1.01 -2.18
C THR A 348 -8.41 -2.44 -1.98
N ILE A 349 -8.58 -3.28 -3.00
CA ILE A 349 -8.05 -4.64 -3.05
C ILE A 349 -6.94 -4.66 -4.10
N GLY A 350 -5.71 -5.01 -3.70
CA GLY A 350 -4.56 -5.10 -4.60
C GLY A 350 -4.65 -6.25 -5.62
N ASP A 351 -3.75 -6.22 -6.61
CA ASP A 351 -3.66 -7.25 -7.65
C ASP A 351 -3.37 -8.63 -7.02
N SER A 352 -4.11 -9.66 -7.45
CA SER A 352 -4.04 -11.04 -6.96
C SER A 352 -4.18 -11.18 -5.44
N ALA A 353 -4.71 -10.17 -4.72
CA ALA A 353 -4.66 -10.15 -3.25
C ALA A 353 -5.31 -11.37 -2.59
N PHE A 354 -6.34 -11.96 -3.22
CA PHE A 354 -7.04 -13.16 -2.76
C PHE A 354 -7.10 -14.26 -3.83
N ALA A 355 -6.21 -14.25 -4.82
CA ALA A 355 -6.20 -15.26 -5.87
C ALA A 355 -5.97 -16.68 -5.32
N ASN A 356 -6.43 -17.68 -6.08
CA ASN A 356 -6.16 -19.10 -5.88
C ASN A 356 -6.52 -19.64 -4.48
N ASN A 357 -7.57 -19.12 -3.87
CA ASN A 357 -8.03 -19.61 -2.57
C ASN A 357 -9.05 -20.74 -2.73
N GLY A 358 -10.31 -20.39 -2.74
CA GLY A 358 -11.51 -21.21 -2.70
C GLY A 358 -12.59 -20.52 -1.90
N LEU A 359 -12.59 -19.19 -1.98
CA LEU A 359 -13.61 -18.33 -1.41
C LEU A 359 -14.95 -18.69 -2.02
N LYS A 360 -15.98 -18.85 -1.19
CA LYS A 360 -17.36 -19.08 -1.64
C LYS A 360 -18.19 -17.79 -1.62
N LYS A 361 -17.80 -16.86 -0.76
CA LYS A 361 -18.52 -15.61 -0.50
C LYS A 361 -17.55 -14.47 -0.23
N VAL A 362 -17.86 -13.32 -0.82
CA VAL A 362 -17.06 -12.10 -0.74
C VAL A 362 -17.97 -10.91 -0.40
N ASN A 363 -17.67 -10.22 0.71
CA ASN A 363 -18.41 -9.06 1.19
C ASN A 363 -17.51 -7.81 1.23
N LEU A 364 -17.74 -6.85 0.33
CA LEU A 364 -16.90 -5.68 0.08
C LEU A 364 -17.74 -4.38 0.07
N PRO A 365 -18.32 -3.97 1.22
CA PRO A 365 -19.27 -2.85 1.26
C PRO A 365 -18.64 -1.48 0.95
N GLU A 366 -17.37 -1.31 1.29
CA GLU A 366 -16.64 -0.02 1.19
C GLU A 366 -15.59 0.02 0.07
N VAL A 367 -15.41 -1.07 -0.67
CA VAL A 367 -14.39 -1.16 -1.72
C VAL A 367 -14.81 -0.32 -2.93
N VAL A 368 -13.87 0.51 -3.41
CA VAL A 368 -14.06 1.39 -4.57
C VAL A 368 -13.35 0.85 -5.81
N SER A 369 -12.24 0.12 -5.63
CA SER A 369 -11.46 -0.46 -6.73
C SER A 369 -10.98 -1.87 -6.39
N ILE A 370 -11.10 -2.77 -7.37
CA ILE A 370 -10.61 -4.15 -7.32
C ILE A 370 -9.49 -4.31 -8.34
N GLY A 371 -8.30 -4.74 -7.90
CA GLY A 371 -7.13 -4.98 -8.74
C GLY A 371 -7.26 -6.16 -9.70
N ASN A 372 -6.25 -6.33 -10.55
CA ASN A 372 -6.19 -7.45 -11.50
C ASN A 372 -6.08 -8.78 -10.76
N ASP A 373 -6.69 -9.85 -11.27
CA ASP A 373 -6.63 -11.20 -10.70
C ASP A 373 -7.08 -11.31 -9.23
N ALA A 374 -7.69 -10.27 -8.63
CA ALA A 374 -7.86 -10.16 -7.18
C ALA A 374 -8.55 -11.36 -6.51
N PHE A 375 -9.49 -12.00 -7.21
CA PHE A 375 -10.23 -13.20 -6.81
C PHE A 375 -10.16 -14.28 -7.90
N TYR A 376 -9.05 -14.34 -8.64
CA TYR A 376 -8.84 -15.34 -9.71
C TYR A 376 -8.88 -16.77 -9.15
N GLY A 377 -9.59 -17.67 -9.83
CA GLY A 377 -9.53 -19.12 -9.55
C GLY A 377 -10.13 -19.52 -8.21
N ASP A 378 -11.10 -18.76 -7.71
CA ASP A 378 -11.84 -19.04 -6.48
C ASP A 378 -13.10 -19.90 -6.74
N ASN A 379 -14.00 -19.98 -5.76
CA ASN A 379 -15.31 -20.64 -5.87
C ASN A 379 -16.46 -19.66 -5.59
N VAL A 380 -16.27 -18.36 -5.85
CA VAL A 380 -17.16 -17.31 -5.37
C VAL A 380 -18.52 -17.46 -6.04
N LYS A 381 -19.58 -17.55 -5.23
CA LYS A 381 -20.98 -17.58 -5.66
C LYS A 381 -21.72 -16.28 -5.34
N GLU A 382 -21.46 -15.74 -4.15
CA GLU A 382 -22.09 -14.52 -3.65
C GLU A 382 -21.06 -13.39 -3.53
N VAL A 383 -21.32 -12.27 -4.21
CA VAL A 383 -20.51 -11.05 -4.11
C VAL A 383 -21.42 -9.88 -3.72
N LYS A 384 -20.99 -9.10 -2.73
CA LYS A 384 -21.62 -7.81 -2.37
C LYS A 384 -20.60 -6.69 -2.50
N MET A 385 -20.79 -5.79 -3.47
CA MET A 385 -19.80 -4.74 -3.77
C MET A 385 -20.43 -3.43 -4.31
N GLN A 386 -21.15 -2.72 -3.45
CA GLN A 386 -22.05 -1.62 -3.86
C GLN A 386 -21.32 -0.34 -4.31
N LYS A 387 -20.08 -0.09 -3.87
CA LYS A 387 -19.32 1.14 -4.15
C LYS A 387 -18.21 0.98 -5.20
N VAL A 388 -18.09 -0.21 -5.78
CA VAL A 388 -17.02 -0.50 -6.73
C VAL A 388 -17.26 0.27 -8.02
N LYS A 389 -16.23 1.00 -8.46
CA LYS A 389 -16.22 1.78 -9.71
C LYS A 389 -15.44 1.06 -10.81
N THR A 390 -14.33 0.44 -10.44
CA THR A 390 -13.39 -0.19 -11.37
C THR A 390 -13.08 -1.61 -10.97
N ILE A 391 -13.12 -2.52 -11.94
CA ILE A 391 -12.81 -3.95 -11.78
C ILE A 391 -11.67 -4.30 -12.73
N GLY A 392 -10.55 -4.77 -12.16
CA GLY A 392 -9.34 -5.13 -12.90
C GLY A 392 -9.53 -6.29 -13.87
N LYS A 393 -8.50 -6.52 -14.69
CA LYS A 393 -8.41 -7.68 -15.57
C LYS A 393 -8.49 -8.96 -14.75
N THR A 394 -9.17 -9.98 -15.27
CA THR A 394 -9.26 -11.33 -14.68
C THR A 394 -9.70 -11.37 -13.21
N ALA A 395 -10.24 -10.28 -12.66
CA ALA A 395 -10.44 -10.10 -11.21
C ALA A 395 -11.34 -11.17 -10.58
N PHE A 396 -12.35 -11.66 -11.31
CA PHE A 396 -13.22 -12.76 -10.91
C PHE A 396 -13.22 -13.89 -11.95
N TYR A 397 -12.15 -14.05 -12.71
CA TYR A 397 -12.05 -15.10 -13.72
C TYR A 397 -12.00 -16.50 -13.08
N TYR A 398 -12.63 -17.49 -13.72
CA TYR A 398 -12.81 -18.86 -13.18
C TYR A 398 -13.43 -18.88 -11.78
N ASN A 399 -14.68 -18.42 -11.68
CA ASN A 399 -15.46 -18.44 -10.44
C ASN A 399 -16.83 -19.10 -10.67
N LYS A 400 -17.75 -18.97 -9.70
CA LYS A 400 -19.10 -19.58 -9.72
C LYS A 400 -20.18 -18.54 -9.48
N ILE A 401 -19.97 -17.29 -9.88
CA ILE A 401 -20.89 -16.19 -9.60
C ILE A 401 -22.15 -16.40 -10.44
N GLU A 402 -23.30 -16.51 -9.79
CA GLU A 402 -24.60 -16.74 -10.44
C GLU A 402 -25.35 -15.41 -10.68
N LYS A 403 -25.20 -14.46 -9.76
CA LYS A 403 -25.87 -13.16 -9.78
C LYS A 403 -24.95 -12.04 -9.32
N LEU A 404 -25.07 -10.88 -9.95
CA LEU A 404 -24.22 -9.74 -9.68
C LEU A 404 -24.95 -8.40 -9.86
N GLU A 405 -24.80 -7.53 -8.87
CA GLU A 405 -25.28 -6.15 -8.93
C GLU A 405 -24.10 -5.18 -8.99
N LEU A 406 -24.06 -4.37 -10.05
CA LEU A 406 -22.99 -3.41 -10.32
C LEU A 406 -23.56 -1.98 -10.43
N PRO A 407 -24.00 -1.36 -9.32
CA PRO A 407 -24.70 -0.08 -9.37
C PRO A 407 -23.79 1.09 -9.77
N GLU A 408 -22.53 1.10 -9.36
CA GLU A 408 -21.60 2.22 -9.56
C GLU A 408 -20.47 1.93 -10.56
N VAL A 409 -20.35 0.69 -11.05
CA VAL A 409 -19.25 0.29 -11.94
C VAL A 409 -19.31 1.03 -13.27
N THR A 410 -18.18 1.61 -13.67
CA THR A 410 -17.99 2.29 -14.96
C THR A 410 -17.03 1.53 -15.88
N ASP A 411 -16.10 0.75 -15.32
CA ASP A 411 -15.01 0.10 -16.04
C ASP A 411 -14.84 -1.35 -15.61
N ILE A 412 -14.91 -2.26 -16.57
CA ILE A 412 -14.73 -3.71 -16.38
C ILE A 412 -13.55 -4.17 -17.24
N GLY A 413 -12.55 -4.76 -16.59
CA GLY A 413 -11.33 -5.25 -17.25
C GLY A 413 -11.54 -6.47 -18.15
N GLU A 414 -10.51 -6.74 -18.94
CA GLU A 414 -10.40 -7.93 -19.79
C GLU A 414 -10.58 -9.21 -18.96
N ASN A 415 -11.37 -10.16 -19.44
CA ASN A 415 -11.67 -11.43 -18.74
C ASN A 415 -12.22 -11.29 -17.30
N ALA A 416 -12.63 -10.10 -16.85
CA ALA A 416 -12.92 -9.84 -15.43
C ALA A 416 -13.95 -10.81 -14.82
N PHE A 417 -14.96 -11.22 -15.58
CA PHE A 417 -15.98 -12.20 -15.18
C PHE A 417 -16.03 -13.41 -16.13
N GLY A 418 -14.94 -13.72 -16.82
CA GLY A 418 -14.85 -14.89 -17.70
C GLY A 418 -14.98 -16.20 -16.92
N TYR A 419 -15.64 -17.20 -17.52
CA TYR A 419 -15.91 -18.52 -16.96
C TYR A 419 -16.53 -18.47 -15.55
N ASN A 420 -17.72 -17.89 -15.49
CA ASN A 420 -18.59 -17.85 -14.31
C ASN A 420 -19.93 -18.55 -14.61
N ALA A 421 -20.94 -18.35 -13.76
CA ALA A 421 -22.27 -18.90 -13.92
C ALA A 421 -23.34 -17.81 -14.06
N LEU A 422 -22.99 -16.61 -14.51
CA LEU A 422 -23.89 -15.45 -14.50
C LEU A 422 -25.10 -15.72 -15.41
N GLU A 423 -26.30 -15.64 -14.86
CA GLU A 423 -27.55 -15.76 -15.63
C GLU A 423 -28.14 -14.41 -16.05
N GLU A 424 -27.93 -13.39 -15.21
CA GLU A 424 -28.43 -12.04 -15.40
C GLU A 424 -27.41 -11.01 -14.91
N ILE A 425 -27.32 -9.87 -15.61
CA ILE A 425 -26.49 -8.75 -15.17
C ILE A 425 -27.06 -7.41 -15.63
N LYS A 426 -26.96 -6.39 -14.77
CA LYS A 426 -27.42 -5.02 -15.05
C LYS A 426 -26.23 -4.07 -15.16
N LEU A 427 -25.89 -3.67 -16.38
CA LEU A 427 -24.72 -2.82 -16.68
C LEU A 427 -25.13 -1.36 -16.97
N LYS A 428 -25.84 -0.73 -16.03
CA LYS A 428 -26.46 0.59 -16.24
C LYS A 428 -25.46 1.74 -16.43
N ASN A 429 -24.34 1.69 -15.71
CA ASN A 429 -23.35 2.77 -15.65
C ASN A 429 -22.03 2.44 -16.35
N VAL A 430 -21.89 1.22 -16.86
CA VAL A 430 -20.66 0.75 -17.49
C VAL A 430 -20.44 1.47 -18.82
N ILE A 431 -19.24 2.03 -18.96
CA ILE A 431 -18.77 2.78 -20.13
C ILE A 431 -17.79 1.90 -20.91
N ASN A 432 -16.87 1.24 -20.22
CA ASN A 432 -15.80 0.43 -20.80
C ASN A 432 -15.91 -1.03 -20.35
N ILE A 433 -15.84 -1.94 -21.32
CA ILE A 433 -15.80 -3.39 -21.10
C ILE A 433 -14.61 -3.93 -21.89
N GLY A 434 -13.70 -4.61 -21.21
CA GLY A 434 -12.55 -5.26 -21.83
C GLY A 434 -12.91 -6.52 -22.60
N ASP A 435 -11.97 -7.00 -23.42
CA ASP A 435 -12.14 -8.23 -24.20
C ASP A 435 -12.43 -9.42 -23.29
N ALA A 436 -13.27 -10.34 -23.76
CA ALA A 436 -13.68 -11.56 -23.05
C ALA A 436 -14.24 -11.34 -21.62
N ALA A 437 -14.64 -10.12 -21.23
CA ALA A 437 -15.05 -9.80 -19.87
C ALA A 437 -16.18 -10.68 -19.32
N PHE A 438 -17.07 -11.20 -20.18
CA PHE A 438 -18.17 -12.10 -19.82
C PHE A 438 -18.14 -13.41 -20.62
N LEU A 439 -16.97 -13.82 -21.12
CA LEU A 439 -16.76 -15.08 -21.85
C LEU A 439 -17.24 -16.28 -21.01
N GLY A 440 -17.97 -17.23 -21.61
CA GLY A 440 -18.29 -18.50 -20.96
C GLY A 440 -19.19 -18.37 -19.73
N ASN A 441 -20.32 -17.66 -19.87
CA ASN A 441 -21.32 -17.48 -18.82
C ASN A 441 -22.68 -18.07 -19.25
N SER A 442 -23.74 -17.81 -18.50
CA SER A 442 -25.10 -18.30 -18.77
C SER A 442 -26.09 -17.16 -19.07
N LEU A 443 -25.61 -16.00 -19.54
CA LEU A 443 -26.42 -14.80 -19.72
C LEU A 443 -27.49 -15.03 -20.79
N LYS A 444 -28.74 -14.69 -20.46
CA LYS A 444 -29.90 -14.84 -21.37
C LYS A 444 -30.22 -13.56 -22.13
N GLU A 445 -29.93 -12.40 -21.57
CA GLU A 445 -30.17 -11.10 -22.17
C GLU A 445 -29.06 -10.12 -21.81
N ILE A 446 -28.82 -9.12 -22.67
CA ILE A 446 -27.89 -8.02 -22.35
C ILE A 446 -28.43 -6.67 -22.83
N TYR A 447 -28.27 -5.66 -21.97
CA TYR A 447 -28.59 -4.27 -22.26
C TYR A 447 -27.40 -3.38 -21.93
N LEU A 448 -26.85 -2.69 -22.93
CA LEU A 448 -25.67 -1.84 -22.81
C LEU A 448 -26.00 -0.37 -23.17
N PRO A 449 -26.53 0.43 -22.23
CA PRO A 449 -27.03 1.77 -22.51
C PRO A 449 -25.94 2.80 -22.86
N LYS A 450 -24.71 2.60 -22.40
CA LYS A 450 -23.64 3.61 -22.46
C LYS A 450 -22.36 3.12 -23.16
N VAL A 451 -22.24 1.82 -23.37
CA VAL A 451 -21.04 1.20 -23.94
C VAL A 451 -20.94 1.53 -25.42
N LYS A 452 -19.76 1.99 -25.86
CA LYS A 452 -19.51 2.35 -27.26
C LYS A 452 -18.83 1.23 -28.06
N ASN A 453 -18.06 0.39 -27.40
CA ASN A 453 -17.30 -0.69 -28.04
C ASN A 453 -17.53 -1.98 -27.27
N VAL A 454 -17.91 -3.03 -27.98
CA VAL A 454 -17.92 -4.40 -27.46
C VAL A 454 -16.72 -5.10 -28.07
N GLY A 455 -15.75 -5.45 -27.23
CA GLY A 455 -14.46 -6.01 -27.62
C GLY A 455 -14.52 -7.47 -28.06
N GLU A 456 -13.37 -8.03 -28.38
CA GLU A 456 -13.21 -9.43 -28.81
C GLU A 456 -13.74 -10.38 -27.73
N ASN A 457 -14.49 -11.41 -28.14
CA ASN A 457 -15.03 -12.47 -27.27
C ASN A 457 -15.88 -12.00 -26.06
N THR A 458 -16.25 -10.73 -25.96
CA THR A 458 -16.83 -10.12 -24.72
C THR A 458 -17.97 -10.94 -24.11
N PHE A 459 -18.92 -11.39 -24.93
CA PHE A 459 -20.07 -12.22 -24.56
C PHE A 459 -20.08 -13.57 -25.30
N ASN A 460 -18.92 -14.05 -25.74
CA ASN A 460 -18.80 -15.35 -26.38
C ASN A 460 -19.18 -16.48 -25.39
N GLY A 461 -19.85 -17.53 -25.87
CA GLY A 461 -20.11 -18.72 -25.06
C GLY A 461 -21.13 -18.47 -23.96
N ASN A 462 -22.17 -17.68 -24.25
CA ASN A 462 -23.30 -17.42 -23.35
C ASN A 462 -24.57 -18.15 -23.82
N LEU A 463 -25.75 -17.76 -23.30
CA LEU A 463 -27.06 -18.30 -23.69
C LEU A 463 -27.99 -17.17 -24.19
N LEU A 464 -27.41 -16.13 -24.79
CA LEU A 464 -28.12 -14.89 -25.12
C LEU A 464 -29.24 -15.15 -26.14
N LYS A 465 -30.43 -14.65 -25.83
CA LYS A 465 -31.58 -14.60 -26.73
C LYS A 465 -31.89 -13.19 -27.25
N LYS A 466 -31.55 -12.19 -26.44
CA LYS A 466 -31.87 -10.79 -26.69
C LYS A 466 -30.70 -9.87 -26.36
N ILE A 467 -30.41 -8.94 -27.27
CA ILE A 467 -29.40 -7.90 -27.05
C ILE A 467 -29.96 -6.51 -27.41
N GLU A 468 -29.69 -5.53 -26.55
CA GLU A 468 -30.05 -4.12 -26.77
C GLU A 468 -28.82 -3.22 -26.56
N LEU A 469 -28.33 -2.64 -27.66
CA LEU A 469 -27.05 -1.94 -27.78
C LEU A 469 -27.24 -0.53 -28.38
N PRO A 470 -27.92 0.40 -27.67
CA PRO A 470 -28.30 1.70 -28.23
C PRO A 470 -27.13 2.61 -28.63
N GLU A 471 -25.98 2.53 -27.93
CA GLU A 471 -24.83 3.41 -28.14
C GLU A 471 -23.59 2.72 -28.72
N VAL A 472 -23.65 1.40 -28.94
CA VAL A 472 -22.51 0.63 -29.46
C VAL A 472 -22.24 1.00 -30.92
N LYS A 473 -20.99 1.31 -31.22
CA LYS A 473 -20.45 1.65 -32.55
C LYS A 473 -19.59 0.53 -33.14
N PHE A 474 -18.88 -0.22 -32.29
CA PHE A 474 -17.98 -1.29 -32.72
C PHE A 474 -18.33 -2.60 -32.01
N ILE A 475 -18.46 -3.67 -32.80
CA ILE A 475 -18.63 -5.05 -32.31
C ILE A 475 -17.44 -5.87 -32.81
N GLY A 476 -16.60 -6.29 -31.87
CA GLY A 476 -15.35 -6.99 -32.13
C GLY A 476 -15.51 -8.46 -32.53
N LYS A 477 -14.36 -9.07 -32.85
CA LYS A 477 -14.28 -10.47 -33.28
C LYS A 477 -14.93 -11.39 -32.25
N ARG A 478 -15.83 -12.27 -32.71
CA ARG A 478 -16.52 -13.26 -31.87
C ARG A 478 -17.24 -12.68 -30.63
N ALA A 479 -17.54 -11.37 -30.60
CA ALA A 479 -18.07 -10.68 -29.42
C ALA A 479 -19.35 -11.32 -28.85
N PHE A 480 -20.21 -11.86 -29.71
CA PHE A 480 -21.47 -12.54 -29.39
C PHE A 480 -21.53 -13.92 -30.07
N ALA A 481 -20.38 -14.57 -30.26
CA ALA A 481 -20.34 -15.91 -30.85
C ALA A 481 -20.73 -17.01 -29.85
N MET A 482 -21.07 -18.19 -30.37
CA MET A 482 -21.30 -19.41 -29.57
C MET A 482 -22.36 -19.26 -28.46
N ASN A 483 -23.42 -18.48 -28.71
CA ASN A 483 -24.57 -18.39 -27.80
C ASN A 483 -25.52 -19.58 -28.00
N PHE A 484 -25.03 -20.77 -27.64
CA PHE A 484 -25.70 -22.04 -27.85
C PHE A 484 -27.03 -22.15 -27.06
N GLY A 485 -27.90 -23.06 -27.49
CA GLY A 485 -29.20 -23.30 -26.86
C GLY A 485 -30.31 -22.41 -27.42
N ASN A 486 -30.28 -21.11 -27.15
CA ASN A 486 -31.33 -20.18 -27.60
C ASN A 486 -31.07 -19.59 -28.99
N GLY A 487 -29.81 -19.22 -29.26
CA GLY A 487 -29.46 -18.31 -30.36
C GLY A 487 -29.99 -16.88 -30.13
N ILE A 488 -29.35 -15.90 -30.76
CA ILE A 488 -29.69 -14.48 -30.55
C ILE A 488 -30.81 -14.07 -31.52
N THR A 489 -32.06 -14.16 -31.05
CA THR A 489 -33.26 -13.94 -31.88
C THR A 489 -33.80 -12.51 -31.88
N ASP A 490 -33.43 -11.68 -30.91
CA ASP A 490 -33.83 -10.27 -30.82
C ASP A 490 -32.57 -9.38 -30.72
N ILE A 491 -32.32 -8.62 -31.77
CA ILE A 491 -31.11 -7.80 -31.91
C ILE A 491 -31.50 -6.35 -32.18
N LYS A 492 -31.08 -5.45 -31.29
CA LYS A 492 -31.22 -4.00 -31.48
C LYS A 492 -29.89 -3.30 -31.31
N PHE A 493 -29.36 -2.72 -32.39
CA PHE A 493 -28.05 -2.07 -32.38
C PHE A 493 -27.95 -0.84 -33.29
N PRO A 494 -28.83 0.17 -33.11
CA PRO A 494 -29.13 1.21 -34.10
C PRO A 494 -27.95 2.11 -34.49
N LYS A 495 -26.85 2.12 -33.74
CA LYS A 495 -25.68 2.98 -33.96
C LYS A 495 -24.41 2.23 -34.36
N VAL A 496 -24.48 0.92 -34.60
CA VAL A 496 -23.29 0.13 -34.96
C VAL A 496 -22.75 0.59 -36.30
N GLU A 497 -21.44 0.83 -36.34
CA GLU A 497 -20.68 1.27 -37.51
C GLU A 497 -19.83 0.12 -38.07
N ILE A 498 -19.31 -0.77 -37.22
CA ILE A 498 -18.45 -1.89 -37.62
C ILE A 498 -18.87 -3.17 -36.89
N ILE A 499 -19.02 -4.25 -37.66
CA ILE A 499 -19.22 -5.62 -37.16
C ILE A 499 -18.07 -6.47 -37.67
N SER A 500 -17.26 -7.01 -36.77
CA SER A 500 -16.06 -7.79 -37.09
C SER A 500 -16.33 -9.27 -37.37
N GLU A 501 -15.28 -9.97 -37.83
CA GLU A 501 -15.28 -11.39 -38.14
C GLU A 501 -15.92 -12.23 -37.01
N GLU A 502 -16.85 -13.10 -37.38
CA GLU A 502 -17.55 -14.01 -36.46
C GLU A 502 -18.26 -13.33 -35.27
N ALA A 503 -18.49 -12.01 -35.30
CA ALA A 503 -19.09 -11.26 -34.19
C ALA A 503 -20.38 -11.91 -33.63
N PHE A 504 -21.20 -12.49 -34.50
CA PHE A 504 -22.42 -13.25 -34.20
C PHE A 504 -22.35 -14.67 -34.77
N GLY A 505 -21.15 -15.25 -34.86
CA GLY A 505 -20.92 -16.58 -35.39
C GLY A 505 -21.39 -17.71 -34.47
N ASP A 506 -21.68 -18.88 -35.03
CA ASP A 506 -21.96 -20.11 -34.28
C ASP A 506 -23.12 -20.02 -33.28
N ASN A 507 -24.13 -19.18 -33.55
CA ASN A 507 -25.30 -19.04 -32.67
C ASN A 507 -26.44 -20.02 -33.02
N ASN A 508 -26.32 -20.78 -34.11
CA ASN A 508 -27.32 -21.68 -34.70
C ASN A 508 -28.61 -20.96 -35.17
N VAL A 509 -29.28 -20.23 -34.27
CA VAL A 509 -30.51 -19.48 -34.54
C VAL A 509 -30.25 -17.98 -34.36
N GLY A 510 -30.66 -17.19 -35.35
CA GLY A 510 -30.63 -15.74 -35.34
C GLY A 510 -32.03 -15.13 -35.39
N PRO A 511 -32.15 -13.80 -35.60
CA PRO A 511 -33.45 -13.15 -35.76
C PRO A 511 -34.11 -13.57 -37.08
N LYS A 512 -35.45 -13.68 -37.07
CA LYS A 512 -36.22 -13.88 -38.31
C LYS A 512 -35.96 -12.74 -39.31
N LYS A 513 -35.93 -11.51 -38.83
CA LYS A 513 -35.61 -10.32 -39.62
C LYS A 513 -34.47 -9.56 -38.95
N LEU A 514 -33.31 -9.55 -39.58
CA LEU A 514 -32.15 -8.77 -39.14
C LEU A 514 -32.15 -7.41 -39.82
N THR A 515 -32.22 -6.33 -39.03
CA THR A 515 -32.08 -4.97 -39.56
C THR A 515 -30.63 -4.51 -39.41
N LEU A 516 -29.93 -4.26 -40.51
CA LEU A 516 -28.60 -3.62 -40.49
C LEU A 516 -28.80 -2.09 -40.46
N PRO A 517 -28.20 -1.35 -39.51
CA PRO A 517 -28.51 0.05 -39.30
C PRO A 517 -27.91 0.95 -40.39
N SER A 518 -28.48 2.15 -40.57
CA SER A 518 -27.96 3.14 -41.51
C SER A 518 -26.56 3.67 -41.16
N SER A 519 -26.13 3.51 -39.91
CA SER A 519 -24.78 3.82 -39.45
C SER A 519 -23.71 2.81 -39.88
N LEU A 520 -24.10 1.62 -40.34
CA LEU A 520 -23.15 0.54 -40.62
C LEU A 520 -22.25 0.90 -41.80
N LYS A 521 -20.94 0.89 -41.57
CA LYS A 521 -19.88 1.22 -42.54
C LYS A 521 -19.07 0.00 -42.96
N LYS A 522 -19.02 -1.04 -42.12
CA LYS A 522 -18.27 -2.26 -42.41
C LYS A 522 -18.90 -3.46 -41.72
N ILE A 523 -19.04 -4.55 -42.45
CA ILE A 523 -19.35 -5.88 -41.91
C ILE A 523 -18.32 -6.85 -42.48
N GLU A 524 -17.62 -7.56 -41.60
CA GLU A 524 -16.55 -8.47 -42.00
C GLU A 524 -17.08 -9.86 -42.35
N VAL A 525 -16.21 -10.63 -43.02
CA VAL A 525 -16.50 -12.01 -43.43
C VAL A 525 -16.92 -12.84 -42.22
N ASN A 526 -17.88 -13.74 -42.42
CA ASN A 526 -18.36 -14.65 -41.39
C ASN A 526 -18.96 -13.98 -40.13
N ALA A 527 -19.25 -12.68 -40.13
CA ALA A 527 -19.85 -12.01 -38.97
C ALA A 527 -21.10 -12.71 -38.42
N PHE A 528 -21.88 -13.40 -39.25
CA PHE A 528 -23.05 -14.22 -38.89
C PHE A 528 -22.90 -15.67 -39.39
N SER A 529 -21.68 -16.21 -39.46
CA SER A 529 -21.46 -17.62 -39.83
C SER A 529 -22.23 -18.56 -38.90
N ASN A 530 -22.79 -19.65 -39.45
CA ASN A 530 -23.54 -20.63 -38.66
C ASN A 530 -24.68 -20.03 -37.79
N THR A 531 -25.26 -18.91 -38.23
CA THR A 531 -26.38 -18.23 -37.56
C THR A 531 -27.53 -18.03 -38.52
N LEU A 532 -28.68 -18.65 -38.23
CA LEU A 532 -29.86 -18.62 -39.09
C LEU A 532 -30.60 -17.27 -39.04
N VAL A 533 -30.51 -16.52 -40.15
CA VAL A 533 -31.25 -15.27 -40.38
C VAL A 533 -32.15 -15.46 -41.59
N GLU A 534 -33.48 -15.26 -41.45
CA GLU A 534 -34.44 -15.55 -42.53
C GLU A 534 -34.63 -14.38 -43.51
N GLU A 535 -34.54 -13.14 -43.03
CA GLU A 535 -34.71 -11.90 -43.81
C GLU A 535 -33.66 -10.87 -43.37
N ILE A 536 -33.05 -10.18 -44.34
CA ILE A 536 -32.12 -9.07 -44.08
C ILE A 536 -32.75 -7.77 -44.58
N ASP A 537 -32.99 -6.83 -43.66
CA ASP A 537 -33.38 -5.45 -43.97
C ASP A 537 -32.15 -4.54 -43.84
N ASN A 538 -31.50 -4.29 -44.98
CA ASN A 538 -30.32 -3.45 -45.03
C ASN A 538 -30.72 -1.96 -45.12
N LYS A 539 -30.52 -1.20 -44.03
CA LYS A 539 -30.66 0.27 -44.03
C LYS A 539 -29.35 1.01 -44.26
N SER A 540 -28.22 0.29 -44.38
CA SER A 540 -26.90 0.87 -44.61
C SER A 540 -26.66 1.23 -46.08
N ASN A 541 -25.55 1.92 -46.34
CA ASN A 541 -25.08 2.19 -47.70
C ASN A 541 -24.24 1.04 -48.30
N LEU A 542 -24.08 -0.09 -47.60
CA LEU A 542 -23.31 -1.22 -48.08
C LEU A 542 -24.05 -1.97 -49.19
N THR A 543 -23.29 -2.40 -50.19
CA THR A 543 -23.77 -3.22 -51.30
C THR A 543 -24.00 -4.67 -50.89
N GLU A 544 -24.78 -5.39 -51.69
CA GLU A 544 -24.98 -6.84 -51.55
C GLU A 544 -23.65 -7.62 -51.58
N ALA A 545 -22.67 -7.18 -52.37
CA ALA A 545 -21.34 -7.81 -52.44
C ALA A 545 -20.51 -7.63 -51.16
N GLU A 546 -20.69 -6.51 -50.45
CA GLU A 546 -20.03 -6.26 -49.16
C GLU A 546 -20.70 -7.00 -48.01
N ILE A 547 -22.01 -7.24 -48.09
CA ILE A 547 -22.79 -7.90 -47.03
C ILE A 547 -22.73 -9.42 -47.15
N LYS A 548 -22.78 -9.96 -48.37
CA LYS A 548 -22.86 -11.41 -48.62
C LYS A 548 -21.80 -12.25 -47.88
N PRO A 549 -20.51 -11.86 -47.85
CA PRO A 549 -19.49 -12.62 -47.14
C PRO A 549 -19.72 -12.76 -45.63
N ALA A 550 -20.53 -11.89 -45.02
CA ALA A 550 -20.81 -11.92 -43.60
C ALA A 550 -21.63 -13.13 -43.15
N PHE A 551 -22.43 -13.72 -44.05
CA PHE A 551 -23.38 -14.80 -43.70
C PHE A 551 -22.88 -16.19 -44.11
N GLY A 552 -21.73 -16.29 -44.78
CA GLY A 552 -21.21 -17.53 -45.35
C GLY A 552 -21.90 -17.94 -46.67
N PRO A 553 -21.27 -18.85 -47.44
CA PRO A 553 -21.67 -19.16 -48.83
C PRO A 553 -23.06 -19.81 -48.96
N ASP A 554 -23.47 -20.64 -48.00
CA ASP A 554 -24.71 -21.44 -48.09
C ASP A 554 -25.95 -20.70 -47.59
N MET A 555 -25.78 -19.66 -46.77
CA MET A 555 -26.89 -18.99 -46.10
C MET A 555 -27.42 -17.82 -46.92
N TYR A 556 -26.55 -16.97 -47.49
CA TYR A 556 -27.01 -15.73 -48.13
C TYR A 556 -28.01 -15.94 -49.28
N ASN A 557 -27.76 -16.91 -50.17
CA ASN A 557 -28.59 -17.16 -51.37
C ASN A 557 -29.99 -17.72 -51.04
N LYS A 558 -30.20 -18.26 -49.83
CA LYS A 558 -31.49 -18.83 -49.42
C LYS A 558 -32.50 -17.76 -48.98
N TYR A 559 -32.03 -16.54 -48.67
CA TYR A 559 -32.80 -15.57 -47.89
C TYR A 559 -33.01 -14.21 -48.57
N THR A 560 -32.31 -13.89 -49.67
CA THR A 560 -32.56 -12.66 -50.45
C THR A 560 -33.66 -12.78 -51.50
N GLY A 561 -34.30 -13.95 -51.63
CA GLY A 561 -35.40 -14.18 -52.57
C GLY A 561 -35.04 -14.05 -54.07
N LYS A 562 -33.77 -13.83 -54.40
CA LYS A 562 -33.26 -13.81 -55.78
C LYS A 562 -32.78 -15.21 -56.15
N LYS A 563 -33.61 -15.94 -56.91
CA LYS A 563 -33.17 -17.12 -57.66
C LYS A 563 -32.34 -16.71 -58.86
#